data_AF-A0A2B4SMM0-F1
#
_entry.id   AF-A0A2B4SMM0-F1
#
_cell.length_a   1.000
_cell.length_b   1.000
_cell.length_c   1.000
_cell.angle_alpha   90.00
_cell.angle_beta   90.00
_cell.angle_gamma   90.00
#
_symmetry.space_group_name_H-M   'P 1'
#
loop_
_entity.id
_entity.type
_entity.pdbx_description
1 polymer ?
#
loop_
_entity_poly.entity_id
_entity_poly.type
_entity_poly.pdbx_seq_one_letter_code
_entity_poly.pdbx_strand_id
1 'polypeptide(L)'
;MFLRGDNGFWKSRRTIPNVSCFVQSVYSLMMSSKLVAVQCEAAALLVELSTVPQVLEGVERCYIKILAQKNVDDTLKKIALERLKNVQEKRKSSSQSQKRRKRLVKL
;
A
#
# COMPACT_ATOMS: atom_id res chain seq x y z
N MET A 1 -5.80 10.95 -27.89
CA MET A 1 -5.04 9.69 -28.10
C MET A 1 -4.41 9.28 -26.77
N PHE A 2 -4.89 8.20 -26.15
CA PHE A 2 -4.20 7.62 -24.98
C PHE A 2 -3.15 6.65 -25.50
N LEU A 3 -1.88 6.91 -25.18
CA LEU A 3 -0.77 6.02 -25.54
C LEU A 3 -0.98 4.68 -24.84
N ARG A 4 -1.49 3.68 -25.58
CA ARG A 4 -1.33 2.26 -25.25
C ARG A 4 0.16 1.95 -25.41
N GLY A 5 0.92 2.15 -24.34
CA GLY A 5 2.26 1.60 -24.24
C GLY A 5 2.17 0.07 -24.14
N ASP A 6 2.78 -0.62 -25.10
CA ASP A 6 2.94 -2.07 -25.10
C ASP A 6 3.57 -2.55 -23.79
N ASN A 7 2.76 -3.15 -22.92
CA ASN A 7 3.14 -3.63 -21.60
C ASN A 7 3.87 -4.98 -21.63
N GLY A 8 4.76 -5.20 -22.61
CA GLY A 8 5.57 -6.42 -22.73
C GLY A 8 6.54 -6.62 -21.56
N PHE A 9 6.90 -5.56 -20.84
CA PHE A 9 7.93 -5.59 -19.80
C PHE A 9 7.41 -5.79 -18.35
N TRP A 10 6.09 -5.85 -18.14
CA TRP A 10 5.49 -5.88 -16.79
C TRP A 10 4.97 -7.26 -16.35
N LYS A 11 5.28 -8.33 -17.09
CA LYS A 11 4.79 -9.70 -16.80
C LYS A 11 5.24 -10.29 -15.45
N SER A 12 6.12 -9.62 -14.69
CA SER A 12 6.62 -10.10 -13.40
C SER A 12 6.21 -9.26 -12.17
N ARG A 13 5.37 -8.23 -12.32
CA ARG A 13 4.83 -7.49 -11.15
C ARG A 13 3.41 -7.93 -10.89
N ARG A 14 3.13 -8.39 -9.65
CA ARG A 14 1.76 -8.65 -9.17
C ARG A 14 0.91 -7.40 -9.42
N THR A 15 0.06 -7.46 -10.44
CA THR A 15 -0.93 -6.44 -10.73
C THR A 15 -2.06 -6.55 -9.72
N ILE A 16 -2.35 -5.47 -9.01
CA ILE A 16 -3.49 -5.42 -8.11
C ILE A 16 -4.73 -5.19 -9.00
N PRO A 17 -5.75 -6.05 -8.96
CA PRO A 17 -6.95 -5.84 -9.74
C PRO A 17 -7.73 -4.62 -9.22
N ASN A 18 -8.40 -3.89 -10.12
CA ASN A 18 -9.30 -2.78 -9.79
C ASN A 18 -8.64 -1.59 -9.06
N VAL A 19 -7.35 -1.33 -9.29
CA VAL A 19 -6.68 -0.08 -8.89
C VAL A 19 -6.25 0.73 -10.10
N SER A 20 -6.14 2.04 -9.96
CA SER A 20 -5.63 2.91 -11.03
C SER A 20 -4.17 2.59 -11.36
N CYS A 21 -3.76 2.87 -12.61
CA CYS A 21 -2.37 2.71 -13.05
C CYS A 21 -1.39 3.50 -12.17
N PHE A 22 -1.83 4.65 -11.64
CA PHE A 22 -1.05 5.46 -10.70
C PHE A 22 -0.80 4.73 -9.39
N VAL A 23 -1.86 4.20 -8.74
CA VAL A 23 -1.74 3.41 -7.50
C VAL A 23 -0.86 2.18 -7.73
N GLN A 24 -1.02 1.50 -8.87
CA GLN A 24 -0.17 0.35 -9.22
C GLN A 24 1.31 0.73 -9.37
N SER A 25 1.60 1.91 -9.92
CA SER A 25 2.97 2.42 -10.11
C SER A 25 3.61 2.76 -8.77
N VAL A 26 2.89 3.44 -7.88
CA VAL A 26 3.38 3.75 -6.53
C VAL A 26 3.57 2.48 -5.69
N TYR A 27 2.64 1.51 -5.79
CA TYR A 27 2.79 0.21 -5.14
C TYR A 27 4.02 -0.54 -5.64
N SER A 28 4.26 -0.50 -6.96
CA SER A 28 5.44 -1.09 -7.56
C SER A 28 6.73 -0.42 -7.07
N LEU A 29 6.74 0.92 -6.96
CA LEU A 29 7.86 1.70 -6.43
C LEU A 29 8.17 1.31 -4.97
N MET A 30 7.14 1.25 -4.12
CA MET A 30 7.25 0.81 -2.72
C MET A 30 7.89 -0.59 -2.61
N MET A 31 7.46 -1.52 -3.46
CA MET A 31 7.93 -2.92 -3.40
C MET A 31 9.34 -3.12 -3.97
N SER A 32 9.72 -2.36 -5.01
CA SER A 32 11.00 -2.55 -5.70
C SER A 32 12.13 -1.62 -5.25
N SER A 33 11.83 -0.53 -4.55
CA SER A 33 12.86 0.41 -4.11
C SER A 33 13.83 -0.25 -3.12
N LYS A 34 15.11 0.11 -3.21
CA LYS A 34 16.14 -0.25 -2.22
C LYS A 34 16.26 0.80 -1.10
N LEU A 35 15.71 1.99 -1.32
CA LEU A 35 15.79 3.11 -0.39
C LEU A 35 14.59 3.09 0.56
N VAL A 36 14.85 2.91 1.84
CA VAL A 36 13.81 2.81 2.88
C VAL A 36 12.98 4.08 2.98
N ALA A 37 13.58 5.26 2.82
CA ALA A 37 12.86 6.53 2.79
C ALA A 37 11.81 6.57 1.65
N VAL A 38 12.19 6.10 0.45
CA VAL A 38 11.28 6.00 -0.70
C VAL A 38 10.17 4.98 -0.43
N GLN A 39 10.49 3.86 0.21
CA GLN A 39 9.48 2.88 0.63
C GLN A 39 8.48 3.50 1.62
N CYS A 40 8.94 4.25 2.62
CA CYS A 40 8.11 4.94 3.61
C CYS A 40 7.18 5.98 2.99
N GLU A 41 7.67 6.81 2.07
CA GLU A 41 6.86 7.85 1.43
C GLU A 41 5.86 7.26 0.42
N ALA A 42 6.29 6.28 -0.38
CA ALA A 42 5.38 5.57 -1.28
C ALA A 42 4.28 4.83 -0.49
N ALA A 43 4.64 4.21 0.64
CA ALA A 43 3.70 3.59 1.56
C ALA A 43 2.68 4.61 2.09
N ALA A 44 3.12 5.77 2.60
CA ALA A 44 2.25 6.82 3.10
C ALA A 44 1.27 7.33 2.03
N LEU A 45 1.77 7.58 0.82
CA LEU A 45 0.95 8.00 -0.31
C LEU A 45 -0.13 6.96 -0.66
N LEU A 46 0.21 5.67 -0.63
CA LEU A 46 -0.75 4.58 -0.87
C LEU A 46 -1.84 4.49 0.21
N VAL A 47 -1.51 4.83 1.47
CA VAL A 47 -2.52 4.92 2.53
C VAL A 47 -3.54 5.99 2.17
N GLU A 48 -3.10 7.18 1.76
CA GLU A 48 -4.01 8.28 1.43
C GLU A 48 -4.90 7.96 0.23
N LEU A 49 -4.32 7.41 -0.83
CA LEU A 49 -5.00 7.24 -2.12
C LEU A 49 -5.89 6.00 -2.21
N SER A 50 -5.72 5.02 -1.32
CA SER A 50 -6.36 3.71 -1.47
C SER A 50 -7.10 3.26 -0.24
N THR A 51 -8.31 2.73 -0.47
CA THR A 51 -9.07 1.95 0.52
C THR A 51 -9.09 0.47 0.14
N VAL A 52 -8.36 0.08 -0.91
CA VAL A 52 -8.31 -1.31 -1.39
C VAL A 52 -7.56 -2.16 -0.35
N PRO A 53 -8.20 -3.19 0.22
CA PRO A 53 -7.61 -3.97 1.32
C PRO A 53 -6.24 -4.56 0.98
N GLN A 54 -6.07 -5.03 -0.25
CA GLN A 54 -4.81 -5.61 -0.74
C GLN A 54 -3.65 -4.59 -0.74
N VAL A 55 -3.94 -3.33 -1.09
CA VAL A 55 -2.94 -2.25 -1.06
C VAL A 55 -2.54 -1.96 0.39
N LEU A 56 -3.54 -1.81 1.28
CA LEU A 56 -3.28 -1.53 2.69
C LEU A 56 -2.53 -2.67 3.39
N GLU A 57 -2.79 -3.92 3.02
CA GLU A 57 -2.03 -5.09 3.47
C GLU A 57 -0.57 -5.07 3.03
N GLY A 58 -0.33 -4.70 1.77
CA GLY A 58 1.04 -4.54 1.26
C GLY A 58 1.79 -3.41 1.97
N VAL A 59 1.12 -2.30 2.22
CA VAL A 59 1.68 -1.15 2.96
C VAL A 59 2.02 -1.53 4.40
N GLU A 60 1.13 -2.23 5.11
CA GLU A 60 1.38 -2.71 6.47
C GLU A 60 2.61 -3.63 6.52
N ARG A 61 2.69 -4.60 5.61
CA ARG A 61 3.86 -5.49 5.50
C ARG A 61 5.14 -4.73 5.21
N CYS A 62 5.07 -3.66 4.41
CA CYS A 62 6.21 -2.80 4.12
C CYS A 62 6.74 -2.16 5.40
N TYR A 63 5.89 -1.52 6.20
CA TYR A 63 6.33 -0.90 7.47
C TYR A 63 6.89 -1.92 8.46
N ILE A 64 6.27 -3.10 8.61
CA ILE A 64 6.80 -4.18 9.46
C ILE A 64 8.20 -4.60 9.00
N LYS A 65 8.40 -4.75 7.68
CA LYS A 65 9.70 -5.09 7.11
C LYS A 65 10.75 -4.01 7.37
N ILE A 66 10.37 -2.73 7.33
CA ILE A 66 11.26 -1.61 7.64
C ILE A 66 11.67 -1.62 9.11
N LEU A 67 10.71 -1.83 10.02
CA LEU A 67 10.97 -1.91 11.46
C LEU A 67 11.88 -3.08 11.84
N ALA A 68 11.84 -4.18 11.09
CA ALA A 68 12.71 -5.34 11.31
C ALA A 68 14.16 -5.13 10.82
N GLN A 69 14.45 -4.08 10.05
CA GLN A 69 15.78 -3.84 9.52
C GLN A 69 16.71 -3.22 10.58
N LYS A 70 17.91 -3.79 10.72
CA LYS A 70 18.90 -3.35 11.72
C LYS A 70 19.51 -1.98 11.41
N ASN A 71 19.76 -1.69 10.12
CA ASN A 71 20.51 -0.51 9.67
C ASN A 71 19.63 0.67 9.24
N VAL A 72 18.42 0.79 9.79
CA VAL A 72 17.52 1.91 9.48
C VAL A 72 17.64 2.97 10.58
N ASP A 73 17.70 4.23 10.15
CA ASP A 73 17.69 5.40 11.02
C ASP A 73 16.54 5.36 12.04
N ASP A 74 16.84 5.68 13.30
CA ASP A 74 15.86 5.57 14.38
C ASP A 74 14.69 6.56 14.24
N THR A 75 14.91 7.71 13.60
CA THR A 75 13.87 8.67 13.24
C THR A 75 12.93 8.04 12.22
N LEU A 76 13.49 7.38 11.21
CA LEU A 76 12.70 6.71 10.18
C LEU A 76 11.93 5.51 10.75
N LYS A 77 12.49 4.78 11.72
CA LYS A 77 11.77 3.74 12.47
C LYS A 77 10.60 4.32 13.27
N LYS A 78 10.78 5.45 13.96
CA LYS A 78 9.69 6.13 14.68
C LYS A 78 8.56 6.54 13.73
N ILE A 79 8.90 7.15 12.60
CA ILE A 79 7.93 7.52 11.55
C ILE A 79 7.19 6.28 11.03
N ALA A 80 7.92 5.21 10.69
CA ALA A 80 7.33 3.96 10.21
C ALA A 80 6.38 3.33 11.24
N LEU A 81 6.74 3.37 12.53
CA LEU A 81 5.91 2.86 13.62
C LEU A 81 4.62 3.67 13.79
N GLU A 82 4.69 5.00 13.73
CA GLU A 82 3.51 5.86 13.80
C GLU A 82 2.58 5.63 12.61
N ARG A 83 3.12 5.63 11.39
CA ARG A 83 2.35 5.38 10.17
C ARG A 83 1.73 3.97 10.15
N LEU A 84 2.40 2.97 10.71
CA LEU A 84 1.86 1.62 10.84
C LEU A 84 0.58 1.59 11.70
N LYS A 85 0.54 2.33 12.81
CA LYS A 85 -0.69 2.43 13.64
C LYS A 85 -1.85 3.00 12.82
N ASN A 86 -1.60 4.07 12.06
CA ASN A 86 -2.61 4.71 11.22
C ASN A 86 -3.15 3.76 10.14
N VAL A 87 -2.28 2.95 9.53
CA VAL A 87 -2.70 1.91 8.55
C VAL A 87 -3.63 0.89 9.21
N GLN A 88 -3.28 0.41 10.40
CA GLN A 88 -4.07 -0.60 11.11
C GLN A 88 -5.45 -0.06 11.49
N GLU A 89 -5.55 1.20 11.89
CA GLU A 89 -6.81 1.87 12.15
C GLU A 89 -7.66 1.99 10.86
N LYS A 90 -7.05 2.42 9.75
CA LYS A 90 -7.72 2.51 8.44
C LYS A 90 -8.19 1.15 7.91
N ARG A 91 -7.45 0.07 8.19
CA ARG A 91 -7.88 -1.31 7.86
C ARG A 91 -9.08 -1.76 8.70
N LYS A 92 -9.12 -1.41 9.99
CA LYS A 92 -10.25 -1.73 10.88
C LYS A 92 -11.54 -1.03 10.44
N SER A 93 -11.46 0.26 10.10
CA SER A 93 -12.63 1.04 9.65
C SER A 93 -13.17 0.62 8.27
N SER A 94 -12.29 0.29 7.33
CA SER A 94 -12.69 -0.26 6.02
C SER A 94 -13.34 -1.64 6.13
N SER A 95 -12.85 -2.50 7.03
CA SER A 95 -13.43 -3.83 7.30
C SER A 95 -14.84 -3.76 7.90
N GLN A 96 -15.10 -2.80 8.80
CA GLN A 96 -16.44 -2.57 9.35
C GLN A 96 -17.43 -2.07 8.28
N SER A 97 -16.99 -1.15 7.43
CA SER A 97 -17.80 -0.62 6.33
C SER A 97 -18.18 -1.70 5.31
N GLN A 98 -17.26 -2.62 4.99
CA GLN A 98 -17.55 -3.76 4.12
C GLN A 98 -18.54 -4.76 4.75
N LYS A 99 -18.46 -5.03 6.06
CA LYS A 99 -19.44 -5.87 6.76
C LYS A 99 -20.85 -5.27 6.72
N ARG A 100 -20.98 -3.95 6.88
CA ARG A 100 -22.28 -3.25 6.77
C ARG A 100 -22.87 -3.35 5.36
N ARG A 101 -22.07 -3.12 4.31
CA ARG A 101 -22.53 -3.25 2.92
C ARG A 101 -23.00 -4.66 2.57
N LYS A 102 -22.29 -5.71 3.03
CA LYS A 102 -22.71 -7.10 2.81
C LYS A 102 -24.02 -7.50 3.50
N ARG A 103 -24.41 -6.80 4.57
CA ARG A 103 -25.70 -7.02 5.27
C ARG A 103 -26.87 -6.37 4.53
N LEU A 104 -26.64 -5.21 3.91
CA LEU A 104 -27.67 -4.48 3.14
C LEU A 104 -28.05 -5.16 1.82
N VAL A 105 -27.12 -5.91 1.19
CA VAL A 105 -27.39 -6.62 -0.07
C VAL A 105 -28.07 -7.98 0.16
N LYS A 106 -28.23 -8.41 1.42
CA LYS A 106 -28.89 -9.67 1.80
C LYS A 106 -30.35 -9.48 2.26
N LEU A 107 -30.89 -8.26 2.13
CA LEU A 107 -32.30 -7.92 2.30
C LEU A 107 -32.92 -7.73 0.91
#